data_AF-A0AAV4I9M1-F1
#
_entry.id   AF-A0AAV4I9M1-F1
#
_cell.length_a   1.000
_cell.length_b   1.000
_cell.length_c   1.000
_cell.angle_alpha   90.00
_cell.angle_beta   90.00
_cell.angle_gamma   90.00
#
_symmetry.space_group_name_H-M   'P 1'
#
loop_
_entity.id
_entity.type
_entity.pdbx_description
1 polymer ?
#
loop_
_entity_poly.entity_id
_entity_poly.type
_entity_poly.pdbx_seq_one_letter_code
_entity_poly.pdbx_strand_id
1 'polypeptide(L)'
;MRALREDMCTQLLERYNAEGEAFLQRILTGDESWFHHYCPECNAQSMEYRHKTSLSLKKFKKPPPKKRTLVTRSKDIDHARLSIDLSSKVQEIPIDSACDKVEAFNAIMTNIPDKHAPLETRAVTDKPAAPWMTATIKEAKAERRRAERTWRASKLTVHRNILSNVIAKLRT
;
A
#
# COMPACT_ATOMS: atom_id res chain seq x y z
N MET A 1 20.72 -1.07 33.36
CA MET A 1 21.13 -1.22 31.94
C MET A 1 22.27 -2.21 31.75
N ARG A 2 23.42 -2.07 32.43
CA ARG A 2 24.55 -3.01 32.28
C ARG A 2 24.22 -4.45 32.72
N ALA A 3 23.75 -4.63 33.96
CA ALA A 3 23.41 -5.94 34.50
C ALA A 3 22.35 -6.69 33.66
N LEU A 4 21.33 -5.98 33.14
CA LEU A 4 20.31 -6.56 32.25
C LEU A 4 20.91 -7.08 30.94
N ARG A 5 21.86 -6.34 30.35
CA ARG A 5 22.56 -6.77 29.14
C ARG A 5 23.45 -7.99 29.41
N GLU A 6 24.14 -8.01 30.54
CA GLU A 6 24.99 -9.14 30.96
C GLU A 6 24.17 -10.41 31.18
N ASP A 7 23.01 -10.31 31.85
CA ASP A 7 22.09 -11.44 32.06
C ASP A 7 21.55 -12.00 30.72
N MET A 8 21.03 -11.12 29.84
CA MET A 8 20.53 -11.54 28.53
C MET A 8 21.61 -12.20 27.66
N CYS A 9 22.83 -11.67 27.65
CA CYS A 9 23.93 -12.25 26.88
C CYS A 9 24.32 -13.63 27.42
N THR A 10 24.34 -13.80 28.74
CA THR A 10 24.64 -15.10 29.38
C THR A 10 23.61 -16.16 28.99
N GLN A 11 22.31 -15.83 29.07
CA GLN A 11 21.23 -16.74 28.69
C GLN A 11 21.27 -17.13 27.19
N LEU A 12 21.54 -16.17 26.30
CA LEU A 12 21.67 -16.45 24.87
C LEU A 12 22.88 -17.33 24.56
N LEU A 13 23.99 -17.14 25.29
CA LEU A 13 25.21 -17.93 25.13
C LEU A 13 25.02 -19.38 25.60
N GLU A 14 24.38 -19.59 26.76
CA GLU A 14 24.04 -20.92 27.25
C GLU A 14 23.18 -21.69 26.23
N ARG A 15 22.19 -20.99 25.65
CA ARG A 15 21.30 -21.57 24.65
C ARG A 15 22.02 -21.92 23.35
N TYR A 16 22.96 -21.06 22.92
CA TYR A 16 23.84 -21.37 21.79
C TYR A 16 24.73 -22.59 22.08
N ASN A 17 25.29 -22.71 23.27
CA ASN A 17 26.10 -23.88 23.64
C ASN A 17 25.30 -25.20 23.64
N ALA A 18 24.00 -25.14 23.94
CA ALA A 18 23.12 -26.30 23.94
C ALA A 18 22.63 -26.69 22.53
N GLU A 19 22.25 -25.72 21.71
CA GLU A 19 21.59 -25.95 20.41
C GLU A 19 22.51 -25.78 19.19
N GLY A 20 23.68 -25.15 19.37
CA GLY A 20 24.65 -24.85 18.31
C GLY A 20 24.10 -23.97 17.19
N GLU A 21 24.59 -24.20 15.97
CA GLU A 21 24.20 -23.46 14.76
C GLU A 21 22.69 -23.51 14.45
N ALA A 22 21.98 -24.55 14.91
CA ALA A 22 20.55 -24.67 14.70
C ALA A 22 19.76 -23.54 15.39
N PHE A 23 20.29 -22.96 16.47
CA PHE A 23 19.72 -21.78 17.11
C PHE A 23 19.82 -20.54 16.21
N LEU A 24 21.00 -20.28 15.63
CA LEU A 24 21.25 -19.10 14.79
C LEU A 24 20.38 -19.11 13.52
N GLN A 25 20.18 -20.27 12.91
CA GLN A 25 19.38 -20.41 11.68
C GLN A 25 17.88 -20.09 11.87
N ARG A 26 17.39 -20.05 13.11
CA ARG A 26 15.98 -19.72 13.43
C ARG A 26 15.77 -18.25 13.77
N ILE A 27 16.85 -17.48 13.95
CA ILE A 27 16.76 -16.06 14.29
C ILE A 27 16.42 -15.26 13.03
N LEU A 28 15.28 -14.56 13.07
CA LEU A 28 14.95 -13.53 12.11
C LEU A 28 15.32 -12.17 12.72
N THR A 29 16.32 -11.50 12.16
CA THR A 29 16.70 -10.14 12.57
C THR A 29 16.14 -9.12 11.57
N GLY A 30 15.85 -7.92 12.06
CA GLY A 30 15.44 -6.79 11.25
C GLY A 30 15.62 -5.51 12.03
N ASP A 31 16.26 -4.53 11.41
CA ASP A 31 16.41 -3.17 11.93
C ASP A 31 16.22 -2.16 10.81
N GLU A 32 15.87 -0.92 11.18
CA GLU A 32 15.64 0.16 10.22
C GLU A 32 16.97 0.76 9.75
N SER A 33 17.28 0.55 8.47
CA SER A 33 18.39 1.23 7.81
C SER A 33 17.91 2.50 7.11
N TRP A 34 18.45 3.66 7.50
CA TRP A 34 18.21 4.92 6.83
C TRP A 34 19.03 5.02 5.55
N PHE A 35 18.37 4.94 4.39
CA PHE A 35 19.00 5.18 3.09
C PHE A 35 18.82 6.64 2.70
N HIS A 36 19.90 7.42 2.74
CA HIS A 36 19.88 8.80 2.28
C HIS A 36 20.01 8.83 0.75
N HIS A 37 18.99 9.32 0.04
CA HIS A 37 19.11 9.57 -1.40
C HIS A 37 20.11 10.71 -1.63
N TYR A 38 21.29 10.37 -2.15
CA TYR A 38 22.33 11.33 -2.50
C TYR A 38 21.87 12.20 -3.67
N CYS A 39 21.81 13.51 -3.47
CA CYS A 39 21.54 14.50 -4.51
C CYS A 39 22.80 15.37 -4.67
N PRO A 40 23.57 15.23 -5.76
CA PRO A 40 24.90 15.84 -5.88
C PRO A 40 24.87 17.37 -5.81
N GLU A 41 23.89 18.02 -6.45
CA GLU A 41 23.78 19.49 -6.45
C GLU A 41 23.45 20.06 -5.07
N CYS A 42 22.48 19.47 -4.35
CA CYS A 42 22.13 19.94 -3.01
C CYS A 42 23.23 19.64 -1.99
N ASN A 43 23.90 18.50 -2.12
CA ASN A 43 25.01 18.14 -1.22
C ASN A 43 26.23 19.04 -1.45
N ALA A 44 26.58 19.33 -2.71
CA ALA A 44 27.66 20.27 -3.04
C ALA A 44 27.39 21.67 -2.48
N GLN A 45 26.16 22.19 -2.59
CA GLN A 45 25.78 23.48 -1.99
C GLN A 45 25.81 23.48 -0.46
N SER A 46 25.48 22.35 0.18
CA SER A 46 25.49 22.23 1.64
C SER A 46 26.90 22.04 2.24
N MET A 47 27.85 21.56 1.43
CA MET A 47 29.23 21.29 1.83
C MET A 47 30.16 22.50 1.61
N GLU A 48 29.65 23.60 1.06
CA GLU A 48 30.42 24.83 0.90
C GLU A 48 30.65 25.49 2.28
N TYR A 49 31.90 25.51 2.74
CA TYR A 49 32.27 26.17 3.99
C TYR A 49 32.13 27.69 3.87
N ARG A 50 31.51 28.34 4.86
CA ARG A 50 31.29 29.80 4.83
C ARG A 50 31.64 30.47 6.14
N HIS A 51 32.13 31.71 6.02
CA HIS A 51 32.44 32.59 7.15
C HIS A 51 31.16 33.06 7.86
N LYS A 52 31.27 33.31 9.18
CA LYS A 52 30.15 33.71 10.07
C LYS A 52 29.40 34.98 9.62
N THR A 53 30.04 35.83 8.81
CA THR A 53 29.48 37.09 8.29
C THR A 53 28.76 36.93 6.96
N SER A 54 28.72 35.73 6.37
CA SER A 54 28.05 35.48 5.10
C SER A 54 26.53 35.46 5.28
N LEU A 55 25.80 36.12 4.35
CA LEU A 55 24.34 36.03 4.29
C LEU A 55 23.93 34.58 4.06
N SER A 56 22.95 34.09 4.83
CA SER A 56 22.48 32.71 4.71
C SER A 56 21.94 32.46 3.31
N LEU A 57 22.45 31.43 2.62
CA LEU A 57 21.82 30.99 1.38
C LEU A 57 20.42 30.48 1.66
N LYS A 58 19.45 30.97 0.91
CA LYS A 58 18.11 30.39 0.85
C LYS A 58 18.25 29.05 0.13
N LYS A 59 18.16 27.94 0.88
CA LYS A 59 18.23 26.58 0.31
C LYS A 59 17.34 26.48 -0.92
N PHE A 60 17.87 25.89 -1.99
CA PHE A 60 17.10 25.63 -3.21
C PHE A 60 15.85 24.80 -2.83
N LYS A 61 14.68 25.41 -2.98
CA LYS A 61 13.42 24.73 -2.74
C LYS A 61 13.11 23.89 -3.98
N LYS A 62 13.07 22.56 -3.83
CA LYS A 62 12.56 21.70 -4.90
C LYS A 62 11.18 22.18 -5.31
N PRO A 63 10.86 22.26 -6.61
CA PRO A 63 9.53 22.64 -7.04
C PRO A 63 8.51 21.67 -6.44
N PRO A 64 7.30 22.16 -6.08
CA PRO A 64 6.24 21.26 -5.64
C PRO A 64 6.00 20.21 -6.73
N PRO A 65 5.76 18.94 -6.34
CA PRO A 65 5.56 17.90 -7.33
C PRO A 65 4.30 18.19 -8.14
N LYS A 66 4.36 17.87 -9.44
CA LYS A 66 3.20 18.04 -10.33
C LYS A 66 2.01 17.28 -9.77
N LYS A 67 0.83 17.89 -9.79
CA LYS A 67 -0.42 17.24 -9.39
C LYS A 67 -1.25 17.00 -10.63
N ARG A 68 -1.91 15.85 -10.69
CA ARG A 68 -2.95 15.55 -11.67
C ARG A 68 -4.29 15.42 -10.97
N THR A 69 -5.34 15.82 -11.67
CA THR A 69 -6.71 15.74 -11.17
C THR A 69 -7.26 14.35 -11.49
N LEU A 70 -7.80 13.67 -10.49
CA LEU A 70 -8.54 12.42 -10.66
C LEU A 70 -9.98 12.63 -10.19
N VAL A 71 -10.92 12.16 -10.97
CA VAL A 71 -12.33 12.07 -10.57
C VAL A 71 -12.57 10.64 -10.08
N THR A 72 -12.97 10.49 -8.82
CA THR A 72 -13.23 9.18 -8.20
C THR A 72 -14.43 9.26 -7.29
N ARG A 73 -15.20 8.17 -7.13
CA ARG A 73 -16.27 8.10 -6.14
C ARG A 73 -15.72 7.77 -4.74
N SER A 74 -16.44 8.19 -3.71
CA SER A 74 -16.15 7.77 -2.33
C SER A 74 -16.28 6.25 -2.19
N LYS A 75 -15.46 5.67 -1.30
CA LYS A 75 -15.49 4.22 -1.03
C LYS A 75 -16.30 3.85 0.21
N ASP A 76 -16.56 4.84 1.06
CA ASP A 76 -17.26 4.66 2.32
C ASP A 76 -18.76 4.80 2.08
N ILE A 77 -19.35 3.75 1.50
CA ILE A 77 -20.77 3.70 1.17
C ILE A 77 -21.54 3.15 2.37
N ASP A 78 -22.52 3.89 2.85
CA ASP A 78 -23.48 3.40 3.85
C ASP A 78 -24.43 2.39 3.18
N HIS A 79 -24.10 1.10 3.34
CA HIS A 79 -24.86 -0.01 2.78
C HIS A 79 -26.29 -0.10 3.30
N ALA A 80 -26.53 0.24 4.58
CA ALA A 80 -27.86 0.16 5.16
C ALA A 80 -28.79 1.21 4.53
N ARG A 81 -28.29 2.45 4.44
CA ARG A 81 -29.04 3.54 3.82
C ARG A 81 -29.26 3.33 2.32
N LEU A 82 -28.24 2.83 1.61
CA LEU A 82 -28.35 2.46 0.20
C LEU A 82 -29.43 1.38 -0.01
N SER A 83 -29.48 0.35 0.83
CA SER A 83 -30.47 -0.72 0.73
C SER A 83 -31.91 -0.22 0.91
N ILE A 84 -32.12 0.70 1.85
CA ILE A 84 -33.42 1.34 2.10
C ILE A 84 -33.83 2.18 0.89
N ASP A 85 -32.93 3.02 0.38
CA ASP A 85 -33.21 3.90 -0.77
C ASP A 85 -33.49 3.07 -2.05
N LEU A 86 -32.76 1.98 -2.29
CA LEU A 86 -33.05 1.05 -3.39
C LEU A 86 -34.43 0.39 -3.25
N SER A 87 -34.75 -0.13 -2.07
CA SER A 87 -36.00 -0.86 -1.85
C SER A 87 -37.23 0.04 -2.04
N SER A 88 -37.15 1.28 -1.55
CA SER A 88 -38.22 2.27 -1.74
C SER A 88 -38.38 2.68 -3.21
N LYS A 89 -37.28 2.96 -3.92
CA LYS A 89 -37.34 3.40 -5.33
C LYS A 89 -37.76 2.33 -6.31
N VAL A 90 -37.43 1.06 -6.05
CA VAL A 90 -37.87 -0.06 -6.89
C VAL A 90 -39.39 -0.27 -6.80
N GLN A 91 -40.01 0.05 -5.66
CA GLN A 91 -41.47 -0.04 -5.50
C GLN A 91 -42.24 1.05 -6.28
N GLU A 92 -41.57 2.15 -6.64
CA GLU A 92 -42.17 3.25 -7.41
C GLU A 92 -42.19 2.98 -8.94
N ILE A 93 -41.62 1.86 -9.41
CA ILE A 93 -41.50 1.57 -10.85
C ILE A 93 -42.90 1.27 -11.45
N PRO A 94 -43.35 2.02 -12.49
CA PRO A 94 -44.63 1.78 -13.15
C PRO A 94 -44.74 0.38 -13.77
N ILE A 95 -45.94 -0.21 -13.74
CA ILE A 95 -46.17 -1.60 -14.16
C ILE A 95 -46.49 -1.71 -15.67
N ASP A 96 -46.83 -0.60 -16.33
CA ASP A 96 -47.66 -0.58 -17.54
C ASP A 96 -46.92 -0.95 -18.85
N SER A 97 -45.59 -0.80 -18.93
CA SER A 97 -44.81 -1.13 -20.13
C SER A 97 -43.40 -1.64 -19.78
N ALA A 98 -42.88 -2.59 -20.55
CA ALA A 98 -41.55 -3.14 -20.34
C ALA A 98 -40.42 -2.15 -20.64
N CYS A 99 -40.59 -1.26 -21.61
CA CYS A 99 -39.59 -0.24 -21.96
C CYS A 99 -39.44 0.77 -20.81
N ASP A 100 -40.57 1.25 -20.31
CA ASP A 100 -40.64 2.24 -19.23
C ASP A 100 -40.04 1.70 -17.91
N LYS A 101 -40.16 0.38 -17.67
CA LYS A 101 -39.49 -0.30 -16.54
C LYS A 101 -37.97 -0.25 -16.66
N VAL A 102 -37.44 -0.53 -17.85
CA VAL A 102 -35.99 -0.55 -18.10
C VAL A 102 -35.42 0.87 -17.97
N GLU A 103 -36.12 1.87 -18.51
CA GLU A 103 -35.72 3.27 -18.39
C GLU A 103 -35.76 3.75 -16.94
N ALA A 104 -36.85 3.47 -16.22
CA ALA A 104 -36.96 3.80 -14.79
C ALA A 104 -35.88 3.12 -13.96
N PHE A 105 -35.60 1.83 -14.22
CA PHE A 105 -34.53 1.09 -13.54
C PHE A 105 -33.15 1.69 -13.82
N ASN A 106 -32.82 1.97 -15.08
CA ASN A 106 -31.54 2.57 -15.46
C ASN A 106 -31.36 3.97 -14.85
N ALA A 107 -32.43 4.76 -14.78
CA ALA A 107 -32.44 6.05 -14.10
C ALA A 107 -32.16 5.90 -12.60
N ILE A 108 -32.80 4.95 -11.92
CA ILE A 108 -32.55 4.63 -10.51
C ILE A 108 -31.09 4.22 -10.30
N MET A 109 -30.56 3.33 -11.15
CA MET A 109 -29.18 2.84 -11.08
C MET A 109 -28.13 3.91 -11.40
N THR A 110 -28.51 5.00 -12.05
CA THR A 110 -27.62 6.14 -12.27
C THR A 110 -27.66 7.12 -11.10
N ASN A 111 -28.88 7.45 -10.62
CA ASN A 111 -29.10 8.50 -9.61
C ASN A 111 -28.75 8.06 -8.18
N ILE A 112 -29.10 6.83 -7.79
CA ILE A 112 -28.86 6.35 -6.42
C ILE A 112 -27.36 6.30 -6.11
N PRO A 113 -26.49 5.74 -6.97
CA PRO A 113 -25.06 5.75 -6.70
C PRO A 113 -24.47 7.16 -6.59
N ASP A 114 -24.98 8.16 -7.31
CA ASP A 114 -24.52 9.55 -7.17
C ASP A 114 -24.86 10.15 -5.80
N LYS A 115 -26.00 9.76 -5.21
CA LYS A 115 -26.40 10.16 -3.86
C LYS A 115 -25.49 9.55 -2.77
N HIS A 116 -25.15 8.27 -2.90
CA HIS A 116 -24.39 7.55 -1.85
C HIS A 116 -22.87 7.54 -2.06
N ALA A 117 -22.43 7.71 -3.30
CA ALA A 117 -21.03 7.70 -3.71
C ALA A 117 -20.80 8.80 -4.74
N PRO A 118 -20.85 10.09 -4.31
CA PRO A 118 -20.70 11.22 -5.21
C PRO A 118 -19.32 11.22 -5.87
N LEU A 119 -19.26 11.81 -7.06
CA LEU A 119 -18.00 12.02 -7.78
C LEU A 119 -17.20 13.13 -7.08
N GLU A 120 -16.08 12.74 -6.49
CA GLU A 120 -15.15 13.66 -5.87
C GLU A 120 -13.94 13.88 -6.77
N THR A 121 -13.59 15.16 -6.92
CA THR A 121 -12.38 15.56 -7.61
C THR A 121 -11.25 15.71 -6.61
N ARG A 122 -10.19 14.90 -6.75
CA ARG A 122 -9.02 14.97 -5.87
C ARG A 122 -7.73 15.16 -6.65
N ALA A 123 -6.87 16.04 -6.13
CA ALA A 123 -5.54 16.27 -6.67
C ALA A 123 -4.58 15.21 -6.13
N VAL A 124 -4.00 14.41 -7.02
CA VAL A 124 -3.02 13.38 -6.67
C VAL A 124 -1.66 13.77 -7.21
N THR A 125 -0.62 13.59 -6.40
CA THR A 125 0.76 13.79 -6.81
C THR A 125 1.11 12.87 -7.96
N ASP A 126 1.56 13.45 -9.07
CA ASP A 126 2.06 12.72 -10.22
C ASP A 126 3.49 12.24 -9.93
N LYS A 127 3.63 10.94 -9.68
CA LYS A 127 4.91 10.30 -9.39
C LYS A 127 5.38 9.58 -10.66
N PRO A 128 6.58 9.88 -11.19
CA PRO A 128 7.12 9.14 -12.31
C PRO A 128 7.29 7.67 -11.93
N ALA A 129 7.11 6.78 -12.91
CA ALA A 129 7.34 5.37 -12.70
C ALA A 129 8.81 5.15 -12.30
N ALA A 130 9.02 4.38 -11.22
CA ALA A 130 10.36 4.01 -10.81
C ALA A 130 11.05 3.21 -11.94
N PRO A 131 12.20 3.64 -12.48
CA PRO A 131 12.83 3.00 -13.64
C PRO A 131 13.19 1.53 -13.41
N TRP A 132 13.51 1.18 -12.17
CA TRP A 132 13.83 -0.19 -11.75
C TRP A 132 12.58 -1.05 -11.48
N MET A 133 11.37 -0.49 -11.54
CA MET A 133 10.12 -1.22 -11.30
C MET A 133 9.40 -1.57 -12.60
N THR A 134 9.97 -2.58 -13.27
CA THR A 134 9.45 -3.15 -14.53
C THR A 134 8.11 -3.86 -14.34
N ALA A 135 7.40 -4.08 -15.46
CA ALA A 135 6.13 -4.82 -15.48
C ALA A 135 6.29 -6.24 -14.91
N THR A 136 7.38 -6.93 -15.27
CA THR A 136 7.71 -8.28 -14.79
C THR A 136 7.79 -8.34 -13.26
N ILE A 137 8.46 -7.38 -12.62
CA ILE A 137 8.56 -7.35 -11.15
C ILE A 137 7.21 -7.02 -10.51
N LYS A 138 6.40 -6.15 -11.14
CA LYS A 138 5.03 -5.85 -10.64
C LYS A 138 4.15 -7.09 -10.69
N GLU A 139 4.20 -7.84 -11.77
CA GLU A 139 3.46 -9.10 -11.97
C GLU A 139 3.88 -10.16 -10.95
N ALA A 140 5.19 -10.39 -10.80
CA ALA A 140 5.76 -11.26 -9.78
C ALA A 140 5.26 -10.92 -8.36
N LYS A 141 5.31 -9.63 -7.98
CA LYS A 141 4.80 -9.16 -6.67
C LYS A 141 3.28 -9.32 -6.55
N ALA A 142 2.53 -9.22 -7.65
CA ALA A 142 1.08 -9.40 -7.65
C ALA A 142 0.70 -10.88 -7.54
N GLU A 143 1.42 -11.78 -8.21
CA GLU A 143 1.27 -13.24 -8.10
C GLU A 143 1.52 -13.70 -6.65
N ARG A 144 2.65 -13.30 -6.05
CA ARG A 144 2.95 -13.60 -4.65
C ARG A 144 1.85 -13.15 -3.70
N ARG A 145 1.38 -11.90 -3.83
CA ARG A 145 0.30 -11.35 -2.98
C ARG A 145 -1.04 -12.04 -3.20
N ARG A 146 -1.34 -12.53 -4.41
CA ARG A 146 -2.55 -13.33 -4.68
C ARG A 146 -2.48 -14.65 -3.93
N ALA A 147 -1.41 -15.42 -4.12
CA ALA A 147 -1.20 -16.68 -3.41
C ALA A 147 -1.22 -16.51 -1.88
N GLU A 148 -0.58 -15.45 -1.38
CA GLU A 148 -0.53 -15.12 0.05
C GLU A 148 -1.92 -14.78 0.62
N ARG A 149 -2.73 -13.97 -0.08
CA ARG A 149 -4.11 -13.66 0.33
C ARG A 149 -4.97 -14.92 0.35
N THR A 150 -4.88 -15.75 -0.69
CA THR A 150 -5.63 -17.00 -0.81
C THR A 150 -5.26 -17.99 0.30
N TRP A 151 -3.98 -18.09 0.67
CA TRP A 151 -3.56 -18.89 1.83
C TRP A 151 -4.00 -18.29 3.17
N ARG A 152 -3.89 -16.97 3.36
CA ARG A 152 -4.35 -16.32 4.60
C ARG A 152 -5.85 -16.51 4.84
N ALA A 153 -6.66 -16.50 3.79
CA ALA A 153 -8.10 -16.68 3.87
C ALA A 153 -8.50 -18.15 4.16
N SER A 154 -7.95 -19.13 3.43
CA SER A 154 -8.39 -20.53 3.56
C SER A 154 -7.61 -21.36 4.57
N LYS A 155 -6.35 -20.97 4.87
CA LYS A 155 -5.38 -21.72 5.69
C LYS A 155 -5.09 -23.16 5.23
N LEU A 156 -5.47 -23.53 4.00
CA LEU A 156 -5.25 -24.88 3.46
C LEU A 156 -3.79 -25.13 3.07
N THR A 157 -3.35 -26.38 3.23
CA THR A 157 -2.00 -26.84 2.87
C THR A 157 -1.70 -26.64 1.38
N VAL A 158 -2.69 -26.89 0.50
CA VAL A 158 -2.54 -26.67 -0.95
C VAL A 158 -2.19 -25.21 -1.25
N HIS A 159 -2.88 -24.25 -0.64
CA HIS A 159 -2.61 -22.82 -0.86
C HIS A 159 -1.26 -22.39 -0.27
N ARG A 160 -0.83 -23.00 0.84
CA ARG A 160 0.51 -22.81 1.39
C ARG A 160 1.59 -23.30 0.42
N ASN A 161 1.39 -24.45 -0.20
CA ASN A 161 2.32 -25.01 -1.20
C ASN A 161 2.38 -24.12 -2.44
N ILE A 162 1.24 -23.60 -2.91
CA ILE A 162 1.21 -22.61 -4.01
C ILE A 162 2.03 -21.37 -3.66
N LEU A 163 1.87 -20.80 -2.46
CA LEU A 163 2.67 -19.67 -2.01
C LEU A 163 4.17 -20.00 -1.97
N SER A 164 4.52 -21.18 -1.46
CA SER A 164 5.92 -21.66 -1.41
C SER A 164 6.53 -21.74 -2.80
N ASN A 165 5.82 -22.31 -3.76
CA ASN A 165 6.27 -22.44 -5.15
C ASN A 165 6.46 -21.07 -5.82
N VAL A 166 5.52 -20.13 -5.60
CA VAL A 166 5.66 -18.76 -6.10
C VAL A 166 6.88 -18.06 -5.51
N ILE A 167 7.17 -18.27 -4.21
CA ILE A 167 8.38 -17.71 -3.59
C ILE A 167 9.65 -18.33 -4.17
N ALA A 168 9.67 -19.65 -4.39
CA ALA A 168 10.81 -20.34 -4.96
C ALA A 168 11.14 -19.85 -6.38
N LYS A 169 10.11 -19.66 -7.22
CA LYS A 169 10.24 -19.12 -8.59
C LYS A 169 10.88 -17.72 -8.65
N LEU A 170 10.78 -16.93 -7.58
CA LEU A 170 11.36 -15.59 -7.52
C LEU A 170 12.82 -15.56 -7.04
N ARG A 171 13.37 -16.70 -6.62
CA ARG A 171 14.76 -16.84 -6.15
C ARG A 171 15.72 -17.32 -7.25
N THR A 172 15.20 -17.90 -8.32
CA THR A 172 15.92 -18.33 -9.53
C THR A 172 15.99 -17.20 -10.54
#